data_AF-A0A8B8N986-F1
#
_entry.id   AF-A0A8B8N986-F1
#
_cell.length_a   1.000
_cell.length_b   1.000
_cell.length_c   1.000
_cell.angle_alpha   90.00
_cell.angle_beta   90.00
_cell.angle_gamma   90.00
#
_symmetry.space_group_name_H-M   'P 1'
#
loop_
_entity.id
_entity.type
_entity.pdbx_description
1 polymer ?
#
loop_
_entity_poly.entity_id
_entity_poly.type
_entity_poly.pdbx_seq_one_letter_code
_entity_poly.pdbx_strand_id
1 'polypeptide(L)'
;METDEGSRRVLPFQLQFDKPLASQVKMAEWNPEKDLLAMVTEDSKVVLHRFNWQRLWTISPGTTVTVNVVQIAFDGELDKYRSA
;
A
#
# COMPACT_ATOMS: atom_id res chain seq x y z
N MET A 1 -11.30 -48.41 4.94
CA MET A 1 -11.16 -47.01 4.50
C MET A 1 -10.19 -46.39 5.50
N GLU A 2 -8.93 -46.29 5.12
CA GLU A 2 -7.88 -45.75 5.99
C GLU A 2 -8.08 -44.23 6.08
N THR A 3 -8.14 -43.75 7.31
CA THR A 3 -8.34 -42.36 7.71
C THR A 3 -7.19 -41.49 7.21
N ASP A 4 -7.51 -40.55 6.31
CA ASP A 4 -6.68 -39.44 5.85
C ASP A 4 -6.52 -38.41 6.99
N GLU A 5 -5.77 -38.81 8.03
CA GLU A 5 -5.40 -37.93 9.13
C GLU A 5 -4.14 -37.13 8.75
N GLY A 6 -4.32 -35.82 8.53
CA GLY A 6 -3.42 -34.87 9.19
C GLY A 6 -2.34 -34.21 8.36
N SER A 7 -2.35 -34.27 7.02
CA SER A 7 -1.64 -33.24 6.24
C SER A 7 -2.53 -32.00 6.13
N ARG A 8 -2.73 -31.30 7.25
CA ARG A 8 -3.21 -29.90 7.23
C ARG A 8 -2.14 -29.13 6.48
N ARG A 9 -2.30 -29.01 5.16
CA ARG A 9 -1.42 -28.25 4.27
C ARG A 9 -1.47 -26.81 4.77
N VAL A 10 -0.58 -26.46 5.69
CA VAL A 10 -0.33 -25.08 6.08
C VAL A 10 0.18 -24.44 4.80
N LEU A 11 -0.66 -23.62 4.19
CA LEU A 11 -0.23 -22.85 3.03
C LEU A 11 0.90 -21.92 3.50
N PRO A 12 2.01 -21.82 2.75
CA PRO A 12 3.15 -20.98 3.15
C PRO A 12 2.77 -19.50 3.23
N PHE A 13 1.64 -19.11 2.63
CA PHE A 13 1.04 -17.80 2.72
C PHE A 13 -0.47 -17.95 2.89
N GLN A 14 -1.08 -16.99 3.60
CA GLN A 14 -2.52 -16.86 3.69
C GLN A 14 -2.91 -15.49 3.16
N LEU A 15 -3.89 -15.45 2.25
CA LEU A 15 -4.48 -14.19 1.82
C LEU A 15 -5.15 -13.54 3.03
N GLN A 16 -4.62 -12.40 3.47
CA GLN A 16 -5.19 -11.70 4.60
C GLN A 16 -6.44 -10.92 4.18
N PHE A 17 -6.35 -10.23 3.04
CA PHE A 17 -7.40 -9.38 2.52
C PHE A 17 -7.25 -9.17 1.01
N ASP A 18 -8.39 -9.07 0.34
CA ASP A 18 -8.52 -8.63 -1.04
C ASP A 18 -9.50 -7.45 -1.08
N LYS A 19 -9.10 -6.35 -1.73
CA LYS A 19 -9.92 -5.16 -1.87
C LYS A 19 -9.82 -4.65 -3.31
N PRO A 20 -10.94 -4.59 -4.04
CA PRO A 20 -10.94 -3.98 -5.36
C PRO A 20 -10.67 -2.48 -5.24
N LEU A 21 -9.84 -1.98 -6.14
CA LEU A 21 -9.53 -0.55 -6.26
C LEU A 21 -10.31 0.05 -7.43
N ALA A 22 -10.83 1.27 -7.24
CA ALA A 22 -11.66 1.95 -8.24
C ALA A 22 -10.88 2.43 -9.47
N SER A 23 -9.55 2.44 -9.40
CA SER A 23 -8.65 2.87 -10.47
C SER A 23 -7.38 2.03 -10.42
N GLN A 24 -6.76 1.82 -11.58
CA GLN A 24 -5.52 1.05 -11.69
C GLN A 24 -4.40 1.73 -10.88
N VAL A 25 -3.64 0.95 -10.15
CA VAL A 25 -2.47 1.43 -9.41
C VAL A 25 -1.30 1.52 -10.38
N LYS A 26 -0.73 2.72 -10.54
CA LYS A 26 0.48 2.98 -11.33
C LYS A 26 1.74 2.66 -10.54
N MET A 27 1.76 3.02 -9.26
CA MET A 27 2.93 2.83 -8.39
C MET A 27 2.45 2.46 -6.99
N ALA A 28 3.23 1.63 -6.30
CA ALA A 28 2.96 1.22 -4.93
C ALA A 28 4.27 1.02 -4.19
N GLU A 29 4.33 1.46 -2.94
CA GLU A 29 5.50 1.33 -2.08
C GLU A 29 5.05 0.96 -0.66
N TRP A 30 5.62 -0.13 -0.15
CA TRP A 30 5.45 -0.55 1.23
C TRP A 30 6.46 0.15 2.12
N ASN A 31 6.01 0.50 3.31
CA ASN A 31 6.90 0.87 4.38
C ASN A 31 7.55 -0.41 4.95
N PRO A 32 8.89 -0.49 5.03
CA PRO A 32 9.58 -1.69 5.52
C PRO A 32 9.48 -1.90 7.05
N GLU A 33 9.19 -0.85 7.82
CA GLU A 33 9.17 -0.91 9.30
C GLU A 33 7.74 -0.92 9.88
N LYS A 34 6.77 -0.38 9.13
CA LYS A 34 5.38 -0.18 9.56
C LYS A 34 4.42 -0.85 8.59
N ASP A 35 3.19 -1.04 9.03
CA ASP A 35 2.11 -1.64 8.26
C ASP A 35 1.53 -0.70 7.19
N LEU A 36 2.33 0.15 6.54
CA LEU A 36 1.86 1.19 5.63
C LEU A 36 2.14 0.86 4.16
N LEU A 37 1.19 1.17 3.30
CA LEU A 37 1.26 1.03 1.85
C LEU A 37 0.83 2.34 1.19
N ALA A 38 1.75 3.01 0.51
CA ALA A 38 1.44 4.13 -0.36
C ALA A 38 1.17 3.62 -1.77
N MET A 39 0.10 4.11 -2.40
CA MET A 39 -0.21 3.81 -3.79
C MET A 39 -0.56 5.07 -4.55
N VAL A 40 -0.19 5.09 -5.81
CA VAL A 40 -0.56 6.12 -6.77
C VAL A 40 -1.49 5.46 -7.78
N THR A 41 -2.70 5.99 -7.92
CA THR A 41 -3.67 5.51 -8.91
C THR A 41 -3.59 6.31 -10.22
N GLU A 42 -4.14 5.77 -11.29
CA GLU A 42 -4.09 6.36 -12.61
C GLU A 42 -4.80 7.72 -12.69
N ASP A 43 -5.81 7.94 -11.86
CA ASP A 43 -6.48 9.22 -11.65
C ASP A 43 -5.62 10.26 -10.88
N SER A 44 -4.32 10.01 -10.76
CA SER A 44 -3.33 10.87 -10.09
C SER A 44 -3.56 11.04 -8.59
N LYS A 45 -4.38 10.18 -7.97
CA LYS A 45 -4.54 10.20 -6.50
C LYS A 45 -3.44 9.41 -5.83
N VAL A 46 -2.95 9.96 -4.72
CA VAL A 46 -2.05 9.26 -3.82
C VAL A 46 -2.86 8.80 -2.61
N VAL A 47 -2.86 7.51 -2.33
CA VAL A 47 -3.60 6.91 -1.22
C VAL A 47 -2.64 6.19 -0.30
N LEU A 48 -2.77 6.41 1.00
CA LEU A 48 -2.06 5.60 2.01
C LEU A 48 -3.06 4.66 2.67
N HIS A 49 -2.74 3.39 2.62
CA HIS A 49 -3.46 2.33 3.31
C HIS A 49 -2.56 1.69 4.36
N ARG A 50 -3.20 1.04 5.33
CA ARG A 50 -2.56 0.04 6.16
C ARG A 50 -2.54 -1.31 5.47
N PHE A 51 -1.74 -2.23 6.01
CA PHE A 51 -1.68 -3.63 5.59
C PHE A 51 -3.03 -4.35 5.70
N ASN A 52 -3.91 -3.91 6.61
CA ASN A 52 -5.28 -4.40 6.73
C ASN A 52 -6.29 -3.71 5.77
N TRP A 53 -5.81 -2.99 4.74
CA TRP A 53 -6.60 -2.19 3.80
C TRP A 53 -7.45 -1.06 4.42
N GLN A 54 -7.19 -0.67 5.66
CA GLN A 54 -7.73 0.56 6.21
C GLN A 54 -7.08 1.75 5.50
N ARG A 55 -7.91 2.65 4.99
CA ARG A 55 -7.44 3.89 4.37
C ARG A 55 -7.09 4.89 5.48
N LEU A 56 -5.85 5.38 5.46
CA LEU A 56 -5.42 6.42 6.40
C LEU A 56 -5.62 7.81 5.81
N TRP A 57 -5.15 8.04 4.58
CA TRP A 57 -5.29 9.32 3.91
C TRP A 57 -5.38 9.18 2.39
N THR A 58 -5.82 10.26 1.75
CA THR A 58 -5.86 10.39 0.30
C THR A 58 -5.55 11.83 -0.07
N ILE A 59 -4.60 12.01 -0.99
CA ILE A 59 -4.32 13.28 -1.64
C ILE A 59 -4.78 13.15 -3.08
N SER A 60 -5.72 14.01 -3.47
CA SER A 60 -6.13 14.19 -4.85
C SER A 60 -5.67 15.57 -5.30
N PRO A 61 -4.68 15.68 -6.19
CA PRO A 61 -4.38 16.95 -6.81
C PRO A 61 -5.62 17.41 -7.59
N GLY A 62 -5.98 18.69 -7.49
CA GLY A 62 -7.15 19.25 -8.19
C GLY A 62 -6.99 19.35 -9.71
N THR A 63 -5.82 18.96 -10.23
CA THR A 63 -5.42 18.95 -11.63
C THR A 63 -4.68 17.65 -11.93
N THR A 64 -4.57 17.26 -13.20
CA THR A 64 -3.78 16.09 -13.60
C THR A 64 -2.30 16.33 -13.30
N VAL A 65 -1.70 15.51 -12.43
CA VAL A 65 -0.29 15.60 -12.06
C VAL A 65 0.38 14.25 -12.30
N THR A 66 1.53 14.26 -12.98
CA THR A 66 2.34 13.04 -13.12
C THR A 66 3.13 12.81 -11.84
N VAL A 67 2.79 11.74 -11.13
CA VAL A 67 3.60 11.27 -10.00
C VAL A 67 4.66 10.32 -10.54
N ASN A 68 5.93 10.70 -10.38
CA ASN A 68 7.07 9.91 -10.86
C ASN A 68 7.65 9.00 -9.77
N VAL A 69 7.49 9.37 -8.51
CA VAL A 69 8.03 8.65 -7.36
C VAL A 69 7.09 8.81 -6.18
N VAL A 70 6.95 7.74 -5.39
CA VAL A 70 6.40 7.78 -4.04
C VAL A 70 7.49 7.23 -3.13
N GLN A 71 7.76 7.92 -2.01
CA GLN A 71 8.71 7.51 -0.98
C GLN A 71 8.07 7.73 0.39
N ILE A 72 8.06 6.68 1.22
CA ILE A 72 7.63 6.79 2.62
C ILE A 72 8.85 7.05 3.50
N ALA A 73 9.09 8.32 3.82
CA ALA A 73 10.12 8.71 4.78
C ALA A 73 9.62 8.62 6.22
N PHE A 74 10.54 8.31 7.13
CA PHE A 74 10.31 8.35 8.58
C PHE A 74 10.79 9.70 9.14
N ASP A 75 10.21 10.05 10.30
CA ASP A 75 10.58 11.16 11.17
C ASP A 75 12.05 11.62 11.05
N GLY A 76 12.26 12.92 10.76
CA GLY A 76 13.54 13.62 10.85
C GLY A 76 14.17 14.07 9.52
N GLU A 77 13.76 13.53 8.37
CA GLU A 77 14.41 13.85 7.07
C GLU A 77 13.57 14.73 6.14
N LEU A 78 12.27 14.84 6.39
CA LEU A 78 11.34 15.64 5.57
C LEU A 78 11.50 17.16 5.75
N ASP A 79 12.06 17.62 6.87
CA ASP A 79 12.31 19.06 7.11
C ASP A 79 13.41 19.63 6.19
N LYS A 80 14.28 18.78 5.62
CA LYS A 80 15.29 19.20 4.64
C LYS A 80 14.68 19.56 3.27
N TYR A 81 13.47 19.08 2.97
CA TYR A 81 12.80 19.30 1.69
C TYR A 81 11.71 20.38 1.74
N ARG A 82 11.42 20.95 2.92
CA ARG A 82 10.43 22.03 3.12
C ARG A 82 11.02 23.43 3.12
N SER A 83 12.34 23.57 3.04
CA SER A 83 13.02 24.87 3.02
C SER A 83 13.46 25.23 1.59
N ALA A 84 12.51 25.64 0.76
CA ALA A 84 12.77 26.36 -0.49
C ALA A 84 11.68 27.43 -0.68
#